data_AF-A0A939WJ06-F1
#
_entry.id   AF-A0A939WJ06-F1
#
_cell.length_a   1.000
_cell.length_b   1.000
_cell.length_c   1.000
_cell.angle_alpha   90.00
_cell.angle_beta   90.00
_cell.angle_gamma   90.00
#
_symmetry.space_group_name_H-M   'P 1'
#
loop_
_entity.id
_entity.type
_entity.pdbx_description
1 polymer ?
#
loop_
_entity_poly.entity_id
_entity_poly.type
_entity_poly.pdbx_seq_one_letter_code
_entity_poly.pdbx_strand_id
1 'polypeptide(L)'
;MFNILFFYVLVSSAVFVYGIGLNKIIVFSKKPNDILFFISKEILSVLLSVCICWPITKFILVPNGLAELYPFFCFFIIYLISVVITEFTARLLKKNVAGFFFSYCVLLLAMNEGITFGNAILISLSCILSFFCMLPIIYAVRWKMKSSQQYISFKESAMLFLCIAVILFMLFAFNVSWLNTEVF
;
A
#
# COMPACT_ATOMS: atom_id res chain seq x y z
N MET A 1 -20.55 0.27 0.11
CA MET A 1 -19.37 0.27 -0.79
C MET A 1 -18.63 1.60 -0.78
N PHE A 2 -19.28 2.75 -0.99
CA PHE A 2 -18.61 4.05 -0.99
C PHE A 2 -17.96 4.43 0.36
N ASN A 3 -18.62 4.12 1.49
CA ASN A 3 -18.02 4.31 2.83
C ASN A 3 -16.76 3.48 3.06
N ILE A 4 -16.69 2.27 2.50
CA ILE A 4 -15.53 1.38 2.61
C ILE A 4 -14.35 1.98 1.83
N LEU A 5 -14.61 2.46 0.61
CA LEU A 5 -13.62 3.17 -0.20
C LEU A 5 -13.10 4.42 0.54
N PHE A 6 -13.99 5.26 1.05
CA PHE A 6 -13.59 6.49 1.74
C PHE A 6 -12.81 6.19 3.04
N PHE A 7 -13.22 5.16 3.77
CA PHE A 7 -12.55 4.69 4.98
C PHE A 7 -11.12 4.24 4.66
N TYR A 8 -10.90 3.33 3.71
CA TYR A 8 -9.56 2.81 3.41
C TYR A 8 -8.67 3.78 2.63
N VAL A 9 -9.24 4.73 1.89
CA VAL A 9 -8.46 5.73 1.16
C VAL A 9 -7.94 6.82 2.11
N LEU A 10 -8.79 7.31 3.03
CA LEU A 10 -8.52 8.51 3.82
C LEU A 10 -8.36 8.26 5.34
N VAL A 11 -9.25 7.48 5.95
CA VAL A 11 -9.32 7.34 7.43
C VAL A 11 -8.38 6.24 7.94
N SER A 12 -8.40 5.06 7.32
CA SER A 12 -7.47 3.95 7.53
C SER A 12 -6.57 3.80 6.31
N SER A 13 -5.83 4.88 5.98
CA SER A 13 -4.90 4.84 4.86
C SER A 13 -3.91 3.69 5.07
N ALA A 14 -3.90 2.74 4.13
CA ALA A 14 -2.98 1.61 4.12
C ALA A 14 -1.51 2.03 4.28
N VAL A 15 -1.16 3.20 3.78
CA VAL A 15 0.18 3.78 3.84
C VAL A 15 0.55 4.24 5.25
N PHE A 16 -0.39 4.86 5.96
CA PHE A 16 -0.10 5.56 7.20
C PHE A 16 -0.47 4.75 8.44
N VAL A 17 -1.59 4.03 8.40
CA VAL A 17 -2.01 3.16 9.50
C VAL A 17 -1.22 1.86 9.49
N TYR A 18 -1.08 1.22 8.33
CA TYR A 18 -0.38 -0.06 8.20
C TYR A 18 1.08 0.09 7.72
N GLY A 19 1.54 1.30 7.44
CA GLY A 19 2.91 1.55 6.95
C GLY A 19 3.17 1.04 5.53
N ILE A 20 2.14 0.61 4.79
CA ILE A 20 2.30 -0.12 3.54
C ILE A 20 2.81 0.82 2.44
N GLY A 21 4.03 0.58 1.98
CA GLY A 21 4.61 1.30 0.86
C GLY A 21 5.34 2.60 1.20
N LEU A 22 5.50 2.97 2.48
CA LEU A 22 6.26 4.16 2.90
C LEU A 22 7.65 4.24 2.22
N ASN A 23 8.38 3.12 2.20
CA ASN A 23 9.68 3.03 1.54
C ASN A 23 9.60 3.41 0.05
N LYS A 24 8.58 2.90 -0.66
CA LYS A 24 8.39 3.19 -2.08
C LYS A 24 7.96 4.64 -2.30
N ILE A 25 7.12 5.23 -1.45
CA ILE A 25 6.73 6.65 -1.58
C ILE A 25 7.95 7.57 -1.42
N ILE A 26 8.82 7.28 -0.45
CA ILE A 26 10.05 8.04 -0.22
C ILE A 26 10.97 7.97 -1.45
N VAL A 27 11.05 6.83 -2.12
CA VAL A 27 11.86 6.65 -3.34
C VAL A 27 11.21 7.34 -4.55
N PHE A 28 9.92 7.14 -4.80
CA PHE A 28 9.23 7.72 -5.95
C PHE A 28 9.07 9.24 -5.85
N SER A 29 8.97 9.80 -4.64
CA SER A 29 9.00 11.25 -4.42
C SER A 29 10.33 11.90 -4.88
N LYS A 30 11.41 11.13 -5.09
CA LYS A 30 12.71 11.65 -5.58
C LYS A 30 12.75 11.70 -7.10
N LYS A 31 12.15 10.71 -7.76
CA LYS A 31 12.14 10.54 -9.23
C LYS A 31 10.76 10.03 -9.66
N PRO A 32 9.88 10.91 -10.18
CA PRO A 32 8.51 10.55 -10.51
C PRO A 32 8.34 9.84 -11.87
N ASN A 33 9.42 9.66 -12.64
CA ASN A 33 9.36 9.31 -14.07
C ASN A 33 8.71 7.94 -14.38
N ASP A 34 8.54 7.06 -13.39
CA ASP A 34 7.99 5.71 -13.57
C ASP A 34 6.79 5.39 -12.66
N ILE A 35 6.17 6.39 -12.04
CA ILE A 35 5.05 6.17 -11.09
C ILE A 35 3.85 5.49 -11.77
N LEU A 36 3.46 5.92 -12.96
CA LEU A 36 2.31 5.35 -13.66
C LEU A 36 2.53 3.87 -14.02
N PHE A 37 3.74 3.52 -14.46
CA PHE A 37 4.12 2.13 -14.75
C PHE A 37 4.18 1.28 -13.49
N PHE A 38 4.67 1.85 -12.39
CA PHE A 38 4.65 1.20 -11.10
C PHE A 38 3.22 0.87 -10.66
N ILE A 39 2.30 1.82 -10.76
CA ILE A 39 0.90 1.64 -10.36
C ILE A 39 0.21 0.60 -11.23
N SER A 40 0.36 0.66 -12.54
CA SER A 40 -0.29 -0.31 -13.44
C SER A 40 0.19 -1.74 -13.17
N LYS A 41 1.49 -1.91 -12.92
CA LYS A 41 2.07 -3.19 -12.51
C LYS A 41 1.45 -3.70 -11.20
N GLU A 42 1.36 -2.84 -10.19
CA GLU A 42 0.86 -3.20 -8.86
C GLU A 42 -0.64 -3.56 -8.90
N ILE A 43 -1.46 -2.80 -9.64
CA ILE A 43 -2.88 -3.13 -9.86
C ILE A 43 -3.01 -4.53 -10.48
N LEU A 44 -2.28 -4.79 -11.55
CA LEU A 44 -2.37 -6.07 -12.26
C LEU A 44 -1.88 -7.23 -11.39
N SER A 45 -0.76 -7.06 -10.69
CA SER A 45 -0.20 -8.04 -9.75
C SER A 45 -1.18 -8.38 -8.64
N VAL A 46 -1.73 -7.36 -7.99
CA VAL A 46 -2.59 -7.55 -6.82
C VAL A 46 -3.92 -8.17 -7.26
N LEU A 47 -4.56 -7.67 -8.31
CA LEU A 47 -5.84 -8.23 -8.80
C LEU A 47 -5.71 -9.70 -9.19
N LEU A 48 -4.69 -10.08 -9.96
CA LEU A 48 -4.46 -11.49 -10.31
C LEU A 48 -4.22 -12.34 -9.07
N SER A 49 -3.44 -11.83 -8.11
CA SER A 49 -3.17 -12.56 -6.87
C SER A 49 -4.41 -12.73 -5.99
N VAL A 50 -5.29 -11.72 -5.88
CA VAL A 50 -6.56 -11.81 -5.15
C VAL A 50 -7.48 -12.84 -5.81
N CYS A 51 -7.59 -12.83 -7.14
CA CYS A 51 -8.39 -13.79 -7.90
C CYS A 51 -7.98 -15.25 -7.66
N ILE A 52 -6.68 -15.51 -7.48
CA ILE A 52 -6.16 -16.86 -7.26
C ILE A 52 -6.20 -17.22 -5.77
N CYS A 53 -5.75 -16.33 -4.89
CA CYS A 53 -5.64 -16.62 -3.46
C CYS A 53 -7.02 -16.73 -2.78
N TRP A 54 -8.02 -15.94 -3.19
CA TRP A 54 -9.35 -15.97 -2.55
C TRP A 54 -10.04 -17.34 -2.60
N PRO A 55 -10.17 -17.99 -3.78
CA PRO A 55 -10.77 -19.32 -3.83
C PRO A 55 -9.92 -20.37 -3.12
N ILE A 56 -8.59 -20.29 -3.21
CA ILE A 56 -7.68 -21.22 -2.53
C ILE A 56 -7.90 -21.15 -1.01
N THR A 57 -7.92 -19.95 -0.44
CA THR A 57 -8.12 -19.78 1.00
C THR A 57 -9.51 -20.27 1.44
N LYS A 58 -10.58 -19.86 0.75
CA LYS A 58 -11.95 -20.19 1.15
C LYS A 58 -12.36 -21.64 0.90
N PHE A 59 -11.97 -22.23 -0.23
CA PHE A 59 -12.41 -23.57 -0.61
C PHE A 59 -11.43 -24.68 -0.26
N ILE A 60 -10.14 -24.36 -0.03
CA ILE A 60 -9.11 -25.39 0.24
C ILE A 60 -8.59 -25.27 1.67
N LEU A 61 -8.13 -24.09 2.10
CA LEU A 61 -7.46 -23.96 3.41
C LEU A 61 -8.44 -24.00 4.58
N VAL A 62 -9.49 -23.17 4.52
CA VAL A 62 -10.50 -23.07 5.59
C VAL A 62 -11.18 -24.40 5.91
N PRO A 63 -11.73 -25.17 4.94
CA PRO A 63 -12.41 -26.42 5.25
C PRO A 63 -11.48 -27.50 5.81
N ASN A 64 -10.19 -27.44 5.51
CA ASN A 64 -9.19 -28.38 6.01
C ASN A 64 -8.57 -27.94 7.35
N GLY A 65 -9.05 -26.86 7.97
CA GLY A 65 -8.51 -26.34 9.24
C GLY A 65 -7.12 -25.70 9.11
N LEU A 66 -6.63 -25.48 7.89
CA LEU A 66 -5.29 -24.94 7.60
C LEU A 66 -5.31 -23.42 7.38
N ALA A 67 -6.24 -22.72 8.03
CA ALA A 67 -6.44 -21.29 7.85
C ALA A 67 -5.16 -20.50 8.17
N GLU A 68 -4.41 -20.88 9.19
CA GLU A 68 -3.19 -20.19 9.64
C GLU A 68 -2.07 -20.14 8.59
N LEU A 69 -2.06 -21.07 7.63
CA LEU A 69 -1.04 -21.14 6.57
C LEU A 69 -1.30 -20.16 5.41
N TYR A 70 -2.44 -19.47 5.39
CA TYR A 70 -2.79 -18.58 4.27
C TYR A 70 -1.73 -17.50 3.94
N PRO A 71 -1.01 -16.87 4.90
CA PRO A 71 -0.05 -15.82 4.58
C PRO A 71 1.13 -16.34 3.75
N PHE A 72 1.50 -17.60 3.97
CA PHE A 72 2.57 -18.27 3.24
C PHE A 72 2.17 -18.57 1.80
N PHE A 73 0.95 -19.09 1.59
CA PHE A 73 0.42 -19.29 0.24
C PHE A 73 0.29 -17.97 -0.52
N CYS A 74 -0.21 -16.92 0.13
CA CYS A 74 -0.31 -15.59 -0.46
C CYS A 74 1.06 -15.06 -0.90
N PHE A 75 2.10 -15.27 -0.08
CA PHE A 75 3.47 -14.88 -0.40
C PHE A 75 3.97 -15.59 -1.67
N PHE A 76 3.79 -16.91 -1.73
CA PHE A 76 4.29 -17.70 -2.86
C PHE A 76 3.58 -17.34 -4.17
N ILE A 77 2.26 -17.23 -4.14
CA ILE A 77 1.45 -16.89 -5.31
C ILE A 77 1.78 -15.49 -5.83
N ILE A 78 1.86 -14.49 -4.94
CA ILE A 78 2.16 -13.14 -5.38
C ILE A 78 3.60 -13.00 -5.87
N TYR A 79 4.54 -13.73 -5.27
CA TYR A 79 5.91 -13.76 -5.74
C TYR A 79 5.96 -14.27 -7.19
N LEU A 80 5.34 -15.43 -7.48
CA LEU A 80 5.29 -15.98 -8.83
C LEU A 80 4.65 -15.01 -9.84
N ILE A 81 3.48 -14.47 -9.51
CA ILE A 81 2.78 -13.51 -10.37
C ILE A 81 3.64 -12.26 -10.61
N SER A 82 4.25 -11.73 -9.55
CA SER A 82 5.08 -10.52 -9.65
C SER A 82 6.31 -10.75 -10.53
N VAL A 83 6.94 -11.93 -10.46
CA VAL A 83 8.08 -12.31 -11.30
C VAL A 83 7.64 -12.38 -12.76
N VAL A 84 6.54 -13.08 -13.06
CA VAL A 84 6.00 -13.19 -14.42
C VAL A 84 5.69 -11.81 -15.01
N ILE A 85 5.03 -10.94 -14.25
CA ILE A 85 4.73 -9.57 -14.70
C ILE A 85 6.01 -8.75 -14.88
N THR A 86 7.00 -8.89 -13.98
CA THR A 86 8.27 -8.17 -14.08
C THR A 86 9.04 -8.59 -15.34
N GLU A 87 9.11 -9.90 -15.62
CA GLU A 87 9.71 -10.42 -16.85
C GLU A 87 8.98 -9.94 -18.11
N PHE A 88 7.65 -9.97 -18.09
CA PHE A 88 6.84 -9.51 -19.21
C PHE A 88 7.04 -8.01 -19.49
N THR A 89 7.04 -7.19 -18.44
CA THR A 89 7.27 -5.74 -18.53
C THR A 89 8.71 -5.41 -18.93
N ALA A 90 9.71 -6.14 -18.44
CA ALA A 90 11.10 -5.98 -18.85
C ALA A 90 11.30 -6.25 -20.35
N ARG A 91 10.64 -7.28 -20.89
CA ARG A 91 10.73 -7.65 -22.32
C ARG A 91 10.00 -6.66 -23.22
N LEU A 92 8.80 -6.22 -22.85
CA LEU A 92 7.99 -5.34 -23.70
C LEU A 92 8.39 -3.87 -23.62
N LEU A 93 8.64 -3.37 -22.40
CA LEU A 93 8.78 -1.94 -22.13
C LEU A 93 10.23 -1.54 -21.83
N LYS A 94 11.17 -2.51 -21.76
CA LYS A 94 12.58 -2.31 -21.38
C LYS A 94 12.77 -1.57 -20.06
N LYS A 95 11.74 -1.56 -19.21
CA LYS A 95 11.75 -0.95 -17.88
C LYS A 95 11.63 -2.06 -16.85
N ASN A 96 12.54 -2.07 -15.89
CA ASN A 96 12.54 -3.05 -14.81
C ASN A 96 12.14 -2.39 -13.50
N VAL A 97 10.90 -2.62 -13.09
CA VAL A 97 10.38 -2.13 -11.80
C VAL A 97 10.33 -3.32 -10.86
N ALA A 98 11.46 -3.67 -10.25
CA ALA A 98 11.57 -4.83 -9.38
C ALA A 98 10.89 -4.60 -8.02
N GLY A 99 10.28 -5.65 -7.48
CA GLY A 99 9.75 -5.69 -6.12
C GLY A 99 8.27 -6.05 -6.05
N PHE A 100 7.93 -6.87 -5.04
CA PHE A 100 6.60 -7.43 -4.79
C PHE A 100 6.09 -7.17 -3.36
N PHE A 101 6.94 -6.65 -2.47
CA PHE A 101 6.61 -6.43 -1.06
C PHE A 101 5.39 -5.52 -0.87
N PHE A 102 5.27 -4.46 -1.67
CA PHE A 102 4.10 -3.59 -1.62
C PHE A 102 2.83 -4.36 -1.99
N SER A 103 2.86 -5.07 -3.11
CA SER A 103 1.77 -5.94 -3.57
C SER A 103 1.37 -6.96 -2.49
N TYR A 104 2.37 -7.56 -1.83
CA TYR A 104 2.17 -8.56 -0.79
C TYR A 104 1.44 -8.00 0.43
N CYS A 105 1.87 -6.85 0.95
CA CYS A 105 1.20 -6.21 2.07
C CYS A 105 -0.25 -5.83 1.74
N VAL A 106 -0.50 -5.32 0.52
CA VAL A 106 -1.86 -5.00 0.06
C VAL A 106 -2.72 -6.26 -0.03
N LEU A 107 -2.18 -7.36 -0.59
CA LEU A 107 -2.88 -8.64 -0.67
C LEU A 107 -3.23 -9.18 0.72
N LEU A 108 -2.27 -9.18 1.66
CA LEU A 108 -2.51 -9.63 3.03
C LEU A 108 -3.62 -8.83 3.71
N LEU A 109 -3.61 -7.50 3.59
CA LEU A 109 -4.63 -6.65 4.18
C LEU A 109 -6.01 -6.95 3.57
N ALA A 110 -6.08 -7.02 2.24
CA ALA A 110 -7.31 -7.32 1.51
C ALA A 110 -7.89 -8.69 1.87
N MET A 111 -7.05 -9.68 2.15
CA MET A 111 -7.49 -11.03 2.51
C MET A 111 -7.90 -11.16 3.98
N ASN A 112 -7.29 -10.37 4.87
CA ASN A 112 -7.69 -10.34 6.28
C ASN A 112 -9.02 -9.64 6.49
N GLU A 113 -9.21 -8.48 5.87
CA GLU A 113 -10.39 -7.65 6.11
C GLU A 113 -11.51 -7.91 5.08
N GLY A 114 -11.18 -8.57 3.97
CA GLY A 114 -12.13 -8.92 2.92
C GLY A 114 -13.01 -10.11 3.27
N ILE A 115 -14.24 -9.83 3.73
CA ILE A 115 -15.25 -10.87 4.01
C ILE A 115 -15.69 -11.57 2.71
N THR A 116 -15.91 -10.79 1.64
CA THR A 116 -16.35 -11.28 0.33
C THR A 116 -15.29 -11.00 -0.73
N PHE A 117 -15.34 -11.73 -1.85
CA PHE A 117 -14.45 -11.52 -2.98
C PHE A 117 -14.48 -10.06 -3.50
N GLY A 118 -15.69 -9.50 -3.65
CA GLY A 118 -15.86 -8.11 -4.07
C GLY A 118 -15.26 -7.10 -3.09
N ASN A 119 -15.37 -7.36 -1.78
CA ASN A 119 -14.76 -6.50 -0.76
C ASN A 119 -13.24 -6.58 -0.81
N ALA A 120 -12.65 -7.78 -0.99
CA ALA A 120 -11.20 -7.94 -1.12
C ALA A 120 -10.64 -7.15 -2.32
N ILE A 121 -11.32 -7.19 -3.46
CA ILE A 121 -10.94 -6.36 -4.63
C ILE A 121 -11.03 -4.88 -4.29
N LEU A 122 -12.15 -4.43 -3.71
CA LEU A 122 -12.35 -3.02 -3.37
C LEU A 122 -11.30 -2.51 -2.37
N ILE A 123 -10.98 -3.29 -1.33
CA ILE A 123 -9.94 -2.94 -0.36
C ILE A 123 -8.58 -2.83 -1.06
N SER A 124 -8.24 -3.80 -1.91
CA SER A 124 -6.96 -3.79 -2.63
C SER A 124 -6.79 -2.57 -3.54
N LEU A 125 -7.84 -2.20 -4.28
CA LEU A 125 -7.86 -0.99 -5.11
C LEU A 125 -7.80 0.28 -4.25
N SER A 126 -8.50 0.29 -3.12
CA SER A 126 -8.47 1.42 -2.17
C SER A 126 -7.07 1.65 -1.62
N CYS A 127 -6.33 0.59 -1.30
CA CYS A 127 -4.96 0.68 -0.81
C CYS A 127 -4.01 1.31 -1.84
N ILE A 128 -4.11 0.86 -3.10
CA ILE A 128 -3.31 1.41 -4.20
C ILE A 128 -3.68 2.87 -4.45
N LEU A 129 -4.96 3.22 -4.40
CA LEU A 129 -5.43 4.58 -4.57
C LEU A 129 -4.97 5.49 -3.41
N SER A 130 -4.97 4.99 -2.17
CA SER A 130 -4.42 5.68 -1.01
C SER A 130 -2.92 5.99 -1.20
N PHE A 131 -2.14 5.02 -1.68
CA PHE A 131 -0.73 5.23 -2.04
C PHE A 131 -0.55 6.35 -3.06
N PHE A 132 -1.40 6.39 -4.09
CA PHE A 132 -1.37 7.44 -5.11
C PHE A 132 -1.71 8.81 -4.54
N CYS A 133 -2.74 8.91 -3.69
CA CYS A 133 -3.14 10.16 -3.03
C CYS A 133 -2.06 10.71 -2.09
N MET A 134 -1.29 9.84 -1.42
CA MET A 134 -0.24 10.27 -0.48
C MET A 134 1.07 10.72 -1.17
N LEU A 135 1.33 10.21 -2.37
CA LEU A 135 2.53 10.54 -3.14
C LEU A 135 2.71 12.06 -3.40
N PRO A 136 1.70 12.82 -3.90
CA PRO A 136 1.84 14.26 -4.11
C PRO A 136 2.03 15.04 -2.80
N ILE A 137 1.44 14.59 -1.69
CA ILE A 137 1.60 15.23 -0.37
C ILE A 137 3.06 15.13 0.06
N ILE A 138 3.65 13.92 0.02
CA ILE A 138 5.06 13.72 0.40
C ILE A 138 6.01 14.40 -0.59
N TYR A 139 5.66 14.45 -1.88
CA TYR A 139 6.40 15.23 -2.86
C TYR A 139 6.40 16.74 -2.54
N ALA A 140 5.24 17.31 -2.20
CA ALA A 140 5.11 18.73 -1.84
C ALA A 140 5.92 19.08 -0.58
N VAL A 141 5.88 18.21 0.44
CA VAL A 141 6.69 18.36 1.66
C VAL A 141 8.18 18.36 1.30
N ARG A 142 8.64 17.40 0.50
CA ARG A 142 10.04 17.33 0.07
C ARG A 142 10.46 18.55 -0.75
N TRP A 143 9.61 19.00 -1.66
CA TRP A 143 9.87 20.18 -2.48
C TRP A 143 10.04 21.43 -1.59
N LYS A 144 9.14 21.63 -0.62
CA LYS A 144 9.24 22.74 0.35
C LYS A 144 10.51 22.66 1.18
N MET A 145 10.88 21.46 1.64
CA MET A 145 12.12 21.24 2.40
C MET A 145 13.36 21.64 1.59
N LYS A 146 13.46 21.21 0.32
CA LYS A 146 14.58 21.58 -0.56
C LYS A 146 14.65 23.08 -0.83
N SER A 147 13.50 23.72 -1.02
CA SER A 147 13.44 25.18 -1.19
C SER A 147 13.84 25.96 0.07
N SER A 148 13.62 25.39 1.26
CA SER A 148 13.98 26.01 2.55
C SER A 148 15.39 25.71 3.05
N GLN A 149 16.13 24.81 2.39
CA GLN A 149 17.37 24.20 2.86
C GLN A 149 18.61 25.11 2.74
N GLN A 150 18.49 26.40 3.00
CA GLN A 150 19.65 27.31 2.98
C GLN A 150 20.59 27.13 4.20
N TYR A 151 20.14 26.52 5.32
CA TYR A 151 20.93 26.59 6.57
C TYR A 151 20.90 25.35 7.51
N ILE A 152 20.40 24.17 7.11
CA ILE A 152 20.24 23.05 8.07
C ILE A 152 21.03 21.81 7.64
N SER A 153 21.96 21.36 8.49
CA SER A 153 22.85 20.19 8.33
C SER A 153 22.18 18.83 8.53
N PHE A 154 20.87 18.79 8.74
CA PHE A 154 20.13 17.54 8.95
C PHE A 154 20.01 16.73 7.66
N LYS A 155 20.09 15.40 7.79
CA LYS A 155 19.83 14.47 6.68
C LYS A 155 18.38 14.62 6.20
N GLU A 156 18.20 14.85 4.90
CA GLU A 156 16.90 15.02 4.23
C GLU A 156 15.89 13.90 4.59
N SER A 157 16.37 12.66 4.70
CA SER A 157 15.53 11.51 5.07
C SER A 157 14.96 11.60 6.48
N ALA A 158 15.76 12.06 7.45
CA ALA A 158 15.33 12.17 8.84
C ALA A 158 14.24 13.23 9.01
N MET A 159 14.40 14.38 8.36
CA MET A 159 13.38 15.43 8.36
C MET A 159 12.10 14.98 7.64
N LEU A 160 12.19 14.21 6.55
CA LEU A 160 11.00 13.66 5.90
C LEU A 160 10.24 12.69 6.80
N PHE A 161 10.94 11.81 7.52
CA PHE A 161 10.30 10.94 8.50
C PHE A 161 9.62 11.73 9.62
N LEU A 162 10.24 12.81 10.10
CA LEU A 162 9.64 13.70 11.10
C LEU A 162 8.36 14.36 10.55
N CYS A 163 8.38 14.89 9.32
CA CYS A 163 7.18 15.44 8.70
C CYS A 163 6.08 14.39 8.51
N ILE A 164 6.43 13.17 8.11
CA ILE A 164 5.48 12.04 8.00
C ILE A 164 4.87 11.73 9.38
N ALA A 165 5.68 11.72 10.45
CA ALA A 165 5.20 11.51 11.81
C ALA A 165 4.23 12.63 12.26
N VAL A 166 4.50 13.89 11.93
CA VAL A 166 3.59 15.00 12.22
C VAL A 166 2.26 14.86 11.47
N ILE A 167 2.30 14.45 10.19
CA ILE A 167 1.09 14.16 9.40
C ILE A 167 0.30 13.01 10.05
N LEU A 168 0.98 11.95 10.48
CA LEU A 168 0.35 10.83 11.21
C LEU A 168 -0.34 11.32 12.47
N PHE A 169 0.33 12.14 13.29
CA PHE A 169 -0.28 12.70 14.50
C PHE A 169 -1.53 13.53 14.19
N MET A 170 -1.51 14.35 13.13
CA MET A 170 -2.70 15.13 12.75
C MET A 170 -3.87 14.23 12.30
N LEU A 171 -3.59 13.16 11.55
CA LEU A 171 -4.62 12.22 11.11
C LEU A 171 -5.19 11.42 12.29
N PHE A 172 -4.36 10.97 13.21
CA PHE A 172 -4.79 10.19 14.39
C PHE A 172 -5.37 11.05 15.51
N ALA A 173 -5.10 12.36 15.55
CA ALA A 173 -5.68 13.26 16.56
C ALA A 173 -7.22 13.23 16.56
N PHE A 174 -7.85 13.00 15.40
CA PHE A 174 -9.30 12.81 15.31
C PHE A 174 -9.78 11.49 15.91
N ASN A 175 -8.99 10.42 15.79
CA ASN A 175 -9.33 9.11 16.35
C ASN A 175 -9.15 9.06 17.88
N VAL A 176 -8.16 9.79 18.41
CA VAL A 176 -7.86 9.89 19.85
C VAL A 176 -8.58 11.06 20.52
N SER A 177 -9.41 11.82 19.77
CA SER A 177 -10.10 12.97 20.37
C SER A 177 -10.93 12.49 21.56
N TRP A 178 -10.67 13.10 22.72
CA TRP A 178 -11.32 12.88 24.02
C TRP A 178 -12.87 12.93 24.01
N LEU A 179 -13.49 13.21 22.86
CA LEU A 179 -14.93 13.24 22.62
C LEU A 179 -15.50 11.90 22.15
N ASN A 180 -14.68 10.90 21.82
CA ASN A 180 -15.17 9.57 21.47
C ASN A 180 -15.37 8.72 22.73
N THR A 181 -16.49 8.91 23.42
CA THR A 181 -16.84 8.20 24.66
C THR A 181 -17.24 6.73 24.45
N GLU A 182 -17.24 6.21 23.22
CA GLU A 182 -17.69 4.84 22.91
C GLU A 182 -16.57 3.79 22.88
N VAL A 183 -15.36 4.11 23.36
CA VAL A 183 -14.20 3.18 23.34
C VAL A 183 -13.75 2.75 24.75
N PHE A 184 -14.67 2.69 25.72
CA PHE A 184 -14.50 1.93 26.95
C PHE A 184 -15.69 1.01 27.20
#